data_AF-A0A7Z9XSF8-F1
#
_entry.id   AF-A0A7Z9XSF8-F1
#
_cell.length_a   1.000
_cell.length_b   1.000
_cell.length_c   1.000
_cell.angle_alpha   90.00
_cell.angle_beta   90.00
_cell.angle_gamma   90.00
#
_symmetry.space_group_name_H-M   'P 1'
#
loop_
_entity.id
_entity.type
_entity.pdbx_description
1 polymer ?
#
loop_
_entity_poly.entity_id
_entity_poly.type
_entity_poly.pdbx_seq_one_letter_code
_entity_poly.pdbx_strand_id
1 'polypeptide(L)'
;ESGYRQYPEDTVHRLRFIRRAKELGFTLKEIKELLALRIEPETTCEDIRRRAEAKIGDIEEKICTLNKMKGALKKLTLACKGRGPVSACPILEAMENDKQ
;
A
#
# COMPACT_ATOMS: atom_id res chain seq x y z
N GLU A 1 -25.64 -18.60 -27.68
CA GLU A 1 -25.98 -17.45 -26.82
C GLU A 1 -24.69 -16.73 -26.43
N SER A 2 -24.64 -15.41 -26.66
CA SER A 2 -23.43 -14.62 -26.49
C SER A 2 -23.15 -14.41 -25.00
N GLY A 3 -22.00 -14.86 -24.51
CA GLY A 3 -21.59 -14.88 -23.09
C GLY A 3 -21.32 -13.50 -22.45
N TYR A 4 -22.09 -12.48 -22.82
CA TYR A 4 -21.99 -11.15 -22.25
C TYR A 4 -22.64 -11.11 -20.87
N ARG A 5 -21.91 -10.60 -19.88
CA ARG A 5 -22.45 -10.34 -18.55
C ARG A 5 -23.24 -9.04 -18.57
N GLN A 6 -24.51 -9.11 -18.21
CA GLN A 6 -25.33 -7.93 -17.93
C GLN A 6 -25.20 -7.56 -16.45
N TYR A 7 -24.95 -6.29 -16.17
CA TYR A 7 -24.71 -5.80 -14.82
C TYR A 7 -25.77 -4.76 -14.43
N PRO A 8 -26.43 -4.93 -13.27
CA PRO A 8 -27.34 -3.92 -12.74
C PRO A 8 -26.58 -2.72 -12.15
N GLU A 9 -27.26 -1.58 -12.00
CA GLU A 9 -26.66 -0.33 -11.48
C GLU A 9 -26.01 -0.50 -10.10
N ASP A 10 -26.58 -1.35 -9.24
CA ASP A 10 -25.98 -1.68 -7.93
C ASP A 10 -24.55 -2.25 -8.07
N THR A 11 -24.30 -3.05 -9.13
CA THR A 11 -22.96 -3.56 -9.40
C THR A 11 -21.99 -2.42 -9.73
N VAL A 12 -22.44 -1.40 -10.45
CA VAL A 12 -21.63 -0.21 -10.76
C VAL A 12 -21.31 0.57 -9.48
N HIS A 13 -22.26 0.72 -8.56
CA HIS A 13 -22.02 1.33 -7.25
C HIS A 13 -21.00 0.54 -6.43
N ARG A 14 -21.12 -0.79 -6.38
CA ARG A 14 -20.17 -1.65 -5.68
C ARG A 14 -18.76 -1.57 -6.28
N LEU A 15 -18.63 -1.53 -7.60
CA LEU A 15 -17.34 -1.38 -8.27
C LEU A 15 -16.70 -0.02 -7.98
N ARG A 16 -17.49 1.07 -7.95
CA ARG A 16 -17.01 2.40 -7.55
C ARG A 16 -16.50 2.39 -6.11
N PHE A 17 -17.22 1.74 -5.19
CA PHE A 17 -16.77 1.58 -3.80
C PHE A 17 -15.43 0.86 -3.72
N ILE A 18 -15.31 -0.30 -4.37
CA ILE A 18 -14.07 -1.11 -4.38
C ILE A 18 -12.90 -0.27 -4.93
N ARG A 19 -13.11 0.44 -6.05
CA ARG A 19 -12.09 1.28 -6.65
C ARG A 19 -11.61 2.36 -5.68
N ARG A 20 -12.52 3.10 -5.04
CA ARG A 20 -12.18 4.14 -4.07
C ARG A 20 -11.43 3.59 -2.86
N ALA A 21 -11.87 2.45 -2.32
CA ALA A 21 -11.18 1.84 -1.20
C ALA A 21 -9.76 1.36 -1.58
N LYS A 22 -9.55 0.85 -2.81
CA LYS A 22 -8.20 0.54 -3.32
C LYS A 22 -7.33 1.79 -3.44
N GLU A 23 -7.88 2.91 -3.93
CA GLU A 23 -7.17 4.20 -4.01
C GLU A 23 -6.71 4.69 -2.63
N LEU A 24 -7.46 4.37 -1.57
CA LEU A 24 -7.13 4.68 -0.18
C LEU A 24 -6.17 3.68 0.48
N GLY A 25 -5.69 2.67 -0.26
CA GLY A 25 -4.71 1.70 0.23
C GLY A 25 -5.31 0.49 0.96
N PHE A 26 -6.63 0.29 0.91
CA PHE A 26 -7.23 -0.94 1.40
C PHE A 26 -6.93 -2.12 0.46
N THR A 27 -6.61 -3.25 1.07
CA THR A 27 -6.45 -4.55 0.41
C THR A 27 -7.80 -5.12 0.00
N LEU A 28 -7.82 -6.06 -0.94
CA LEU A 28 -9.06 -6.74 -1.35
C LEU A 28 -9.76 -7.45 -0.18
N LYS A 29 -8.99 -7.93 0.81
CA LYS A 29 -9.52 -8.55 2.02
C LYS A 29 -10.28 -7.53 2.87
N GLU A 30 -9.66 -6.39 3.17
CA GLU A 30 -10.29 -5.33 3.95
C GLU A 30 -11.50 -4.73 3.23
N ILE A 31 -11.44 -4.59 1.91
CA ILE A 31 -12.58 -4.11 1.12
C ILE A 31 -13.75 -5.09 1.20
N LYS A 32 -13.49 -6.40 1.17
CA LYS A 32 -14.52 -7.41 1.37
C LYS A 32 -15.17 -7.28 2.75
N GLU A 33 -14.38 -7.01 3.79
CA GLU A 33 -14.88 -6.81 5.16
C GLU A 33 -15.70 -5.51 5.27
N LEU A 34 -15.26 -4.41 4.66
CA LEU A 34 -16.04 -3.17 4.59
C LEU A 34 -17.36 -3.34 3.84
N LEU A 35 -17.38 -4.15 2.78
CA LEU A 35 -18.61 -4.48 2.05
C LEU A 35 -19.57 -5.33 2.89
N ALA A 36 -19.06 -6.24 3.73
CA ALA A 36 -19.87 -7.04 4.65
C ALA A 36 -20.51 -6.17 5.74
N LEU A 37 -19.74 -5.24 6.32
CA LEU A 37 -20.26 -4.28 7.29
C LEU A 37 -21.41 -3.43 6.73
N ARG A 38 -21.38 -3.08 5.44
CA ARG A 38 -22.45 -2.27 4.82
C ARG A 38 -23.82 -2.97 4.77
N ILE A 39 -23.85 -4.31 4.79
CA ILE A 39 -25.08 -5.10 4.69
C ILE A 39 -25.55 -5.64 6.04
N GLU A 40 -24.75 -5.49 7.10
CA GLU A 40 -25.08 -5.94 8.45
C GLU A 40 -25.93 -4.88 9.19
N PRO A 41 -27.12 -5.23 9.70
CA PRO A 41 -28.06 -4.26 10.28
C PRO A 41 -27.52 -3.51 11.50
N GLU A 42 -26.65 -4.16 12.27
CA GLU A 42 -26.09 -3.65 13.53
C GLU A 42 -24.76 -2.90 13.33
N THR A 43 -24.28 -2.77 12.08
CA THR A 43 -23.03 -2.05 11.82
C THR A 43 -23.20 -0.57 12.12
N THR A 44 -22.25 -0.02 12.87
CA THR A 44 -22.20 1.39 13.20
C THR A 44 -21.13 2.12 12.38
N CYS A 45 -21.23 3.45 12.30
CA CYS A 45 -20.14 4.27 11.78
C CYS A 45 -18.84 4.10 12.57
N GLU A 46 -18.90 3.64 13.83
CA GLU A 46 -17.71 3.36 14.65
C GLU A 46 -16.90 2.19 14.09
N ASP A 47 -17.57 1.13 13.61
CA ASP A 47 -16.90 -0.03 13.04
C ASP A 47 -16.11 0.34 11.78
N ILE A 48 -16.71 1.16 10.93
CA ILE A 48 -16.07 1.70 9.72
C ILE A 48 -14.90 2.62 10.10
N ARG A 49 -15.10 3.51 11.09
CA ARG A 49 -14.05 4.41 11.58
C ARG A 49 -12.85 3.62 12.08
N ARG A 50 -13.06 2.56 12.85
CA ARG A 50 -11.98 1.71 13.38
C ARG A 50 -11.14 1.08 12.26
N ARG A 51 -11.76 0.65 11.16
CA ARG A 51 -11.03 0.12 9.99
C ARG A 51 -10.21 1.20 9.29
N ALA A 52 -10.74 2.42 9.20
CA ALA A 52 -10.01 3.54 8.63
C ALA A 52 -8.82 3.94 9.51
N GLU A 53 -8.99 4.02 10.84
CA GLU A 53 -7.92 4.29 11.79
C GLU A 53 -6.81 3.22 11.74
N ALA A 54 -7.18 1.94 11.66
CA ALA A 54 -6.21 0.86 11.46
C ALA A 54 -5.42 1.04 10.15
N LYS A 55 -6.11 1.40 9.05
CA LYS A 55 -5.45 1.67 7.76
C LYS A 55 -4.49 2.87 7.84
N ILE A 56 -4.86 3.91 8.57
CA ILE A 56 -3.98 5.05 8.82
C ILE A 56 -2.70 4.59 9.53
N GLY A 57 -2.83 3.78 10.59
CA GLY A 57 -1.68 3.21 11.29
C GLY A 57 -0.74 2.41 10.36
N ASP A 58 -1.29 1.52 9.54
CA ASP A 58 -0.50 0.76 8.56
C ASP A 58 0.27 1.67 7.59
N ILE A 59 -0.37 2.76 7.15
CA ILE A 59 0.23 3.74 6.24
C ILE A 59 1.37 4.48 6.94
N GLU A 60 1.18 4.90 8.19
CA GLU A 60 2.20 5.58 8.99
C GLU A 60 3.43 4.68 9.22
N GLU A 61 3.23 3.40 9.54
CA GLU A 61 4.33 2.43 9.67
C GLU A 61 5.10 2.25 8.35
N LYS A 62 4.36 2.17 7.23
CA LYS A 62 4.97 2.08 5.90
C LYS A 62 5.75 3.34 5.55
N ILE A 63 5.23 4.53 5.87
CA ILE A 63 5.94 5.81 5.69
C ILE A 63 7.23 5.82 6.50
N CYS A 64 7.18 5.40 7.77
CA CYS A 64 8.36 5.30 8.63
C CYS A 64 9.43 4.40 8.01
N THR A 65 9.04 3.21 7.54
CA THR A 65 9.93 2.25 6.88
C THR A 65 10.53 2.82 5.60
N LEU A 66 9.71 3.41 4.72
CA LEU A 66 10.15 4.03 3.48
C LEU A 66 11.11 5.20 3.73
N ASN A 67 10.87 6.00 4.77
CA ASN A 67 11.77 7.08 5.15
C ASN A 67 13.13 6.57 5.65
N LYS A 68 13.16 5.46 6.42
CA LYS A 68 14.41 4.80 6.82
C LYS A 68 15.20 4.32 5.61
N MET A 69 14.54 3.60 4.68
CA MET A 69 15.14 3.12 3.43
C MET A 69 15.69 4.28 2.59
N LYS A 70 14.89 5.34 2.41
CA LYS A 70 15.30 6.57 1.72
C LYS A 70 16.51 7.22 2.39
N GLY A 71 16.55 7.25 3.73
CA GLY A 71 17.68 7.77 4.49
C GLY A 71 18.97 6.98 4.26
N ALA A 72 18.88 5.64 4.26
CA ALA A 72 20.01 4.77 3.94
C ALA A 72 20.53 5.01 2.51
N LEU A 73 19.63 5.01 1.52
CA LEU A 73 19.98 5.30 0.13
C LEU A 73 20.64 6.66 -0.04
N LYS A 74 20.13 7.71 0.63
CA LYS A 74 20.73 9.04 0.61
C LYS A 74 22.19 9.02 1.08
N LYS A 75 22.50 8.33 2.18
CA LYS A 75 23.87 8.21 2.69
C LYS A 75 24.80 7.54 1.66
N LEU A 76 24.34 6.46 1.04
CA LEU A 76 25.11 5.74 0.01
C LEU A 76 25.32 6.61 -1.24
N THR A 77 24.32 7.36 -1.68
CA THR A 77 24.45 8.28 -2.82
C THR A 77 25.42 9.43 -2.54
N LEU A 78 25.53 9.90 -1.29
CA LEU A 78 26.50 10.92 -0.91
C LEU A 78 27.94 10.38 -0.88
N ALA A 79 28.12 9.10 -0.52
CA ALA A 79 29.42 8.45 -0.52
C ALA A 79 29.94 8.15 -1.94
N CYS A 80 29.03 7.92 -2.89
CA CYS A 80 29.38 7.64 -4.28
C CYS A 80 29.74 8.91 -5.04
N LYS A 81 30.98 8.99 -5.55
CA LYS A 81 31.46 10.13 -6.37
C LYS A 81 30.89 10.17 -7.80
N GLY A 82 30.14 9.13 -8.20
CA GLY A 82 29.55 9.02 -9.55
C GLY A 82 30.56 8.88 -10.68
N ARG A 83 31.83 8.54 -10.37
CA ARG A 83 32.93 8.36 -11.32
C ARG A 83 33.82 7.19 -10.88
N GLY A 84 34.45 6.53 -11.85
CA GLY A 84 35.35 5.40 -11.62
C GLY A 84 34.71 4.04 -11.94
N PRO A 85 35.45 2.94 -11.76
CA PRO A 85 34.96 1.60 -12.03
C PRO A 85 33.90 1.17 -11.02
N VAL A 86 32.97 0.31 -11.46
CA VAL A 86 31.88 -0.23 -10.64
C VAL A 86 32.40 -0.98 -9.41
N SER A 87 33.57 -1.62 -9.52
CA SER A 87 34.25 -2.32 -8.43
C SER A 87 34.66 -1.44 -7.24
N ALA A 88 34.64 -0.12 -7.40
CA ALA A 88 34.93 0.84 -6.33
C ALA A 88 33.67 1.66 -5.93
N CYS A 89 32.48 1.20 -6.30
CA CYS A 89 31.22 1.88 -6.02
C CYS A 89 30.75 1.61 -4.59
N PRO A 90 30.69 2.63 -3.71
CA PRO A 90 30.28 2.43 -2.31
C PRO A 90 28.82 1.96 -2.16
N ILE A 91 27.97 2.21 -3.15
CA ILE A 91 26.58 1.75 -3.15
C ILE A 91 26.53 0.23 -3.29
N LEU A 92 27.29 -0.33 -4.24
CA LEU A 92 27.31 -1.78 -4.47
C LEU A 92 28.04 -2.50 -3.33
N GLU A 93 29.15 -1.94 -2.87
CA GLU A 93 29.86 -2.45 -1.70
C GLU A 93 28.95 -2.56 -0.48
N ALA A 94 28.06 -1.58 -0.24
CA ALA A 94 27.10 -1.62 0.85
C ALA A 94 25.93 -2.61 0.65
N MET A 95 25.65 -3.02 -0.58
CA MET A 95 24.63 -4.02 -0.91
C MET A 95 25.17 -5.46 -0.85
N GLU A 96 26.48 -5.63 -1.07
CA GLU A 96 27.16 -6.92 -1.02
C GLU A 96 27.68 -7.26 0.40
N ASN A 97 27.91 -6.24 1.23
CA ASN A 97 28.32 -6.43 2.62
C ASN A 97 27.11 -6.62 3.55
N ASP A 98 26.67 -7.86 3.73
CA ASP A 98 25.73 -8.33 4.77
C ASP A 98 26.34 -8.28 6.19
N LYS A 99 26.99 -7.17 6.57
CA LYS A 99 27.39 -6.97 7.97
C LYS A 99 26.28 -6.21 8.70
N GLN A 100 25.30 -6.98 9.15
CA GLN A 100 24.31 -6.58 10.13
C GLN A 100 24.85 -6.73 11.55
#